data_AF-A0A158PRA6-F1
#
_entry.id   AF-A0A158PRA6-F1
#
_cell.length_a   1.000
_cell.length_b   1.000
_cell.length_c   1.000
_cell.angle_alpha   90.00
_cell.angle_beta   90.00
_cell.angle_gamma   90.00
#
_symmetry.space_group_name_H-M   'P 1'
#
loop_
_entity.id
_entity.type
_entity.pdbx_description
1 polymer ?
#
loop_
_entity_poly.entity_id
_entity_poly.type
_entity_poly.pdbx_seq_one_letter_code
_entity_poly.pdbx_strand_id
1 'polypeptide(L)'
;MRQLLYIIQGLMGCGVEPRVELALRRTLFFGLILLLYLVFGAFVFSALPKRQQTLKCEKSAARLDAQRSEMLNVLWAETMAQSEHEWFLMANQKLDIYERFVLNSCRRVATSPSKSFNKAFIHAFTLITTIGFLDEENFSPIGKIAAMNYAIIGIPLALLYLAQCSKMFAGLLPGNHILIAALVAIFATAIVSDILEESNDDAPFIDTLFHVFLMLSTVGSCSTEPPVALILVALFSVGLISVSYVLIDRQIEHALQGFELLFSKYFGILRRSMCSKDEVEENKIIEEEEETESDT
;
A
#
# COMPACT_ATOMS: atom_id res chain seq x y z
N MET A 1 23.47 11.47 -6.49
CA MET A 1 22.99 12.87 -6.39
C MET A 1 23.36 13.71 -7.61
N ARG A 2 24.64 13.84 -7.99
CA ARG A 2 25.05 14.56 -9.23
C ARG A 2 24.41 14.01 -10.53
N GLN A 3 24.33 12.70 -10.71
CA GLN A 3 23.67 12.15 -11.90
C GLN A 3 22.17 12.44 -11.97
N LEU A 4 21.49 12.47 -10.82
CA LEU A 4 20.09 12.87 -10.76
C LEU A 4 19.93 14.35 -11.11
N LEU A 5 20.87 15.19 -10.65
CA LEU A 5 20.95 16.61 -10.97
C LEU A 5 21.18 16.84 -12.48
N TYR A 6 22.09 16.07 -13.10
CA TYR A 6 22.35 16.11 -14.56
C TYR A 6 21.16 15.62 -15.39
N ILE A 7 20.44 14.59 -14.93
CA ILE A 7 19.21 14.13 -15.59
C ILE A 7 18.11 15.19 -15.46
N ILE A 8 18.00 15.84 -14.30
CA ILE A 8 17.05 16.95 -14.09
C ILE A 8 17.43 18.17 -14.95
N GLN A 9 18.72 18.51 -15.07
CA GLN A 9 19.23 19.55 -15.96
C GLN A 9 18.96 19.22 -17.43
N GLY A 10 19.21 17.97 -17.86
CA GLY A 10 18.91 17.50 -19.21
C GLY A 10 17.42 17.44 -19.54
N LEU A 11 16.55 17.13 -18.56
CA LEU A 11 15.09 17.19 -18.71
C LEU A 11 14.49 18.60 -18.56
N MET A 12 15.21 19.55 -17.94
CA MET A 12 14.80 20.96 -17.82
C MET A 12 15.42 21.87 -18.90
N GLY A 13 16.39 21.36 -19.65
CA GLY A 13 17.14 22.09 -20.67
C GLY A 13 16.27 22.64 -21.81
N CYS A 14 16.82 23.60 -22.54
CA CYS A 14 16.12 24.33 -23.59
C CYS A 14 15.76 23.49 -24.85
N GLY A 15 16.17 22.21 -24.92
CA GLY A 15 15.94 21.31 -26.08
C GLY A 15 14.86 20.22 -25.92
N VAL A 16 14.09 20.20 -24.83
CA VAL A 16 13.07 19.14 -24.60
C VAL A 16 11.80 19.38 -25.42
N GLU A 17 11.21 18.31 -25.96
CA GLU A 17 9.94 18.39 -26.67
C GLU A 17 8.83 19.05 -25.80
N PRO A 18 8.05 19.98 -26.35
CA PRO A 18 7.08 20.77 -25.58
C PRO A 18 5.99 19.93 -24.92
N ARG A 19 5.71 18.72 -25.44
CA ARG A 19 4.76 17.77 -24.86
C ARG A 19 5.29 17.15 -23.57
N VAL A 20 6.56 16.75 -23.57
CA VAL A 20 7.23 16.13 -22.41
C VAL A 20 7.39 17.17 -21.30
N GLU A 21 7.73 18.41 -21.67
CA GLU A 21 7.82 19.51 -20.72
C GLU A 21 6.49 19.78 -20.00
N LEU A 22 5.39 19.84 -20.76
CA LEU A 22 4.06 20.05 -20.19
C LEU A 22 3.71 18.95 -19.19
N ALA A 23 3.94 17.68 -19.57
CA ALA A 23 3.67 16.53 -18.73
C ALA A 23 4.55 16.55 -17.47
N LEU A 24 5.85 16.81 -17.60
CA LEU A 24 6.78 16.89 -16.49
C LEU A 24 6.37 17.95 -15.47
N ARG A 25 6.00 19.14 -15.92
CA ARG A 25 5.57 20.22 -15.04
C ARG A 25 4.34 19.85 -14.21
N ARG A 26 3.33 19.25 -14.84
CA ARG A 26 2.12 18.77 -14.14
C ARG A 26 2.46 17.67 -13.16
N THR A 27 3.30 16.72 -13.56
CA THR A 27 3.75 15.62 -12.70
C THR A 27 4.55 16.12 -11.49
N LEU A 28 5.43 17.10 -11.65
CA LEU A 28 6.16 17.70 -10.53
C LEU A 28 5.23 18.43 -9.56
N PHE A 29 4.24 19.16 -10.08
CA PHE A 29 3.26 19.86 -9.25
C PHE A 29 2.43 18.88 -8.40
N PHE A 30 1.80 17.89 -9.02
CA PHE A 30 1.02 16.88 -8.30
C PHE A 30 1.89 16.01 -7.39
N GLY A 31 3.12 15.70 -7.80
CA GLY A 31 4.09 14.97 -6.99
C GLY A 31 4.46 15.71 -5.70
N LEU A 32 4.64 17.04 -5.76
CA LEU A 32 4.91 17.87 -4.58
C LEU A 32 3.71 17.87 -3.62
N ILE A 33 2.49 18.05 -4.14
CA ILE A 33 1.26 18.01 -3.33
C ILE A 33 1.11 16.64 -2.65
N LEU A 34 1.35 15.56 -3.38
CA LEU A 34 1.29 14.20 -2.84
C LEU A 34 2.32 14.00 -1.71
N LEU A 35 3.55 14.49 -1.90
CA LEU A 35 4.59 14.42 -0.87
C LEU A 35 4.20 15.19 0.40
N LEU A 36 3.65 16.40 0.27
CA LEU A 36 3.13 17.16 1.42
C LEU A 36 2.00 16.42 2.14
N TYR A 37 1.09 15.81 1.39
CA TYR A 37 -0.02 15.03 1.95
C TYR A 37 0.48 13.78 2.70
N LEU A 38 1.53 13.10 2.20
CA LEU A 38 2.16 11.99 2.89
C LEU A 38 2.85 12.43 4.20
N VAL A 39 3.56 13.56 4.19
CA VAL A 39 4.17 14.13 5.40
C VAL A 39 3.11 14.49 6.43
N PHE A 40 2.01 15.11 6.01
CA PHE A 40 0.86 15.40 6.86
C PHE A 40 0.26 14.11 7.45
N GLY A 41 0.04 13.09 6.62
CA GLY A 41 -0.44 11.78 7.07
C GLY A 41 0.51 11.12 8.09
N ALA A 42 1.83 11.17 7.86
CA ALA A 42 2.83 10.66 8.79
C ALA A 42 2.78 11.38 10.15
N PHE A 43 2.58 12.70 10.15
CA PHE A 43 2.40 13.46 11.39
C PHE A 43 1.12 13.04 12.14
N VAL A 44 -0.01 12.96 11.43
CA VAL A 44 -1.30 12.55 12.02
C VAL A 44 -1.21 11.12 12.60
N PHE A 45 -0.69 10.16 11.84
CA PHE A 45 -0.61 8.76 12.27
C PHE A 45 0.47 8.51 13.33
N SER A 46 1.47 9.38 13.48
CA SER A 46 2.44 9.30 14.59
C SER A 46 1.91 9.93 15.88
N ALA A 47 1.03 10.93 15.79
CA ALA A 47 0.39 11.54 16.94
C ALA A 47 -0.78 10.71 17.51
N LEU A 48 -1.42 9.87 16.69
CA LEU A 48 -2.54 9.03 17.11
C LEU A 48 -2.06 7.78 17.86
N PRO A 49 -2.60 7.48 19.06
CA PRO A 49 -2.24 6.29 19.81
C PRO A 49 -2.74 5.01 19.11
N LYS A 50 -1.84 4.04 18.91
CA LYS A 50 -2.18 2.72 18.34
C LYS A 50 -2.88 1.86 19.41
N ARG A 51 -4.18 1.61 19.26
CA ARG A 51 -5.04 1.06 20.32
C ARG A 51 -4.81 -0.42 20.69
N GLN A 52 -4.25 -1.29 19.82
CA GLN A 52 -4.37 -2.73 20.10
C GLN A 52 -3.26 -3.68 19.58
N GLN A 53 -2.44 -3.27 18.61
CA GLN A 53 -1.46 -4.18 18.00
C GLN A 53 -0.15 -4.30 18.80
N THR A 54 0.24 -3.23 19.50
CA THR A 54 1.32 -3.30 20.51
C THR A 54 0.90 -4.26 21.61
N LEU A 55 -0.32 -4.17 22.15
CA LEU A 55 -0.77 -5.02 23.26
C LEU A 55 -0.78 -6.54 22.96
N LYS A 56 -1.13 -7.00 21.75
CA LYS A 56 -1.07 -8.44 21.40
C LYS A 56 0.35 -8.92 21.13
N CYS A 57 1.15 -8.14 20.42
CA CYS A 57 2.55 -8.48 20.10
C CYS A 57 3.49 -8.31 21.30
N GLU A 58 3.23 -7.33 22.16
CA GLU A 58 3.91 -7.11 23.45
C GLU A 58 3.50 -8.16 24.47
N LYS A 59 2.23 -8.59 24.52
CA LYS A 59 1.83 -9.73 25.35
C LYS A 59 2.41 -11.05 24.85
N SER A 60 2.50 -11.28 23.54
CA SER A 60 3.17 -12.47 23.01
C SER A 60 4.67 -12.40 23.24
N ALA A 61 5.32 -11.25 23.00
CA ALA A 61 6.74 -11.04 23.31
C ALA A 61 7.05 -11.19 24.80
N ALA A 62 6.25 -10.57 25.69
CA ALA A 62 6.41 -10.70 27.14
C ALA A 62 6.16 -12.14 27.63
N ARG A 63 5.20 -12.86 27.03
CA ARG A 63 4.99 -14.29 27.31
C ARG A 63 6.15 -15.14 26.81
N LEU A 64 6.68 -14.86 25.61
CA LEU A 64 7.85 -15.53 25.06
C LEU A 64 9.09 -15.25 25.91
N ASP A 65 9.29 -14.02 26.37
CA ASP A 65 10.39 -13.63 27.27
C ASP A 65 10.26 -14.29 28.66
N ALA A 66 9.03 -14.43 29.18
CA ALA A 66 8.78 -15.17 30.41
C ALA A 66 9.12 -16.66 30.25
N GLN A 67 8.66 -17.30 29.16
CA GLN A 67 8.99 -18.70 28.85
C GLN A 67 10.49 -18.91 28.60
N ARG A 68 11.15 -17.96 27.93
CA ARG A 68 12.60 -17.96 27.73
C ARG A 68 13.33 -17.92 29.07
N SER A 69 12.90 -17.04 29.97
CA SER A 69 13.51 -16.87 31.29
C SER A 69 13.32 -18.13 32.15
N GLU A 70 12.14 -18.75 32.10
CA GLU A 70 11.85 -20.02 32.78
C GLU A 70 12.72 -21.16 32.24
N MET A 71 12.83 -21.29 30.92
CA MET A 71 13.70 -22.27 30.26
C MET A 71 15.16 -22.10 30.69
N LEU A 72 15.68 -20.86 30.65
CA LEU A 72 17.06 -20.54 31.03
C LEU A 72 17.32 -20.84 32.51
N ASN A 73 16.37 -20.55 33.40
CA ASN A 73 16.49 -20.84 34.82
C ASN A 73 16.55 -22.35 35.09
N VAL A 74 15.74 -23.14 34.40
CA VAL A 74 15.80 -24.61 34.53
C VAL A 74 17.11 -25.16 33.96
N LEU A 75 17.58 -24.64 32.82
CA LEU A 75 18.85 -25.04 32.23
C LEU A 75 20.03 -24.74 33.16
N TRP A 76 20.01 -23.56 33.79
CA TRP A 76 21.04 -23.12 34.73
C TRP A 76 21.09 -23.97 36.00
N ALA A 77 19.92 -24.28 36.57
CA ALA A 77 19.83 -25.13 37.76
C ALA A 77 20.37 -26.55 37.51
N GLU A 78 20.12 -27.10 36.32
CA GLU A 78 20.54 -28.46 35.96
C GLU A 78 22.01 -28.54 35.51
N THR A 79 22.63 -27.42 35.07
CA THR A 79 24.06 -27.38 34.72
C THR A 79 24.96 -27.83 35.87
N MET A 80 24.52 -27.62 37.12
CA MET A 80 25.28 -27.98 38.31
C MET A 80 25.06 -29.43 38.77
N ALA A 81 24.07 -30.13 38.21
CA ALA A 81 23.62 -31.44 38.69
C ALA A 81 23.93 -32.61 37.75
N GLN A 82 24.12 -32.36 36.45
CA GLN A 82 24.29 -33.41 35.43
C GLN A 82 25.66 -33.39 34.74
N SER A 83 25.98 -34.50 34.06
CA SER A 83 27.14 -34.58 33.17
C SER A 83 26.95 -33.69 31.93
N GLU A 84 28.04 -33.19 31.36
CA GLU A 84 28.01 -32.28 30.19
C GLU A 84 27.21 -32.86 29.01
N HIS A 85 27.32 -34.17 28.77
CA HIS A 85 26.64 -34.84 27.67
C HIS A 85 25.11 -34.92 27.86
N GLU A 86 24.66 -35.25 29.07
CA GLU A 86 23.24 -35.32 29.40
C GLU A 86 22.60 -33.92 29.41
N TRP A 87 23.33 -32.94 29.93
CA TRP A 87 22.92 -31.54 29.90
C TRP A 87 22.78 -31.01 28.46
N PHE A 88 23.73 -31.33 27.57
CA PHE A 88 23.69 -30.92 26.16
C PHE A 88 22.46 -31.48 25.44
N LEU A 89 22.15 -32.76 25.64
CA LEU A 89 20.98 -33.40 25.02
C LEU A 89 19.67 -32.76 25.50
N MET A 90 19.56 -32.51 26.81
CA MET A 90 18.39 -31.86 27.41
C MET A 90 18.24 -30.41 26.95
N ALA A 91 19.35 -29.67 26.84
CA ALA A 91 19.37 -28.29 26.36
C ALA A 91 18.85 -28.18 24.93
N ASN A 92 19.33 -29.02 24.02
CA ASN A 92 18.86 -29.05 22.63
C ASN A 92 17.37 -29.40 22.55
N GLN A 93 16.90 -30.34 23.37
CA GLN A 93 15.48 -30.71 23.40
C GLN A 93 14.59 -29.54 23.86
N LYS A 94 15.00 -28.82 24.92
CA LYS A 94 14.26 -27.64 25.40
C LYS A 94 14.31 -26.47 24.42
N LEU A 95 15.44 -26.29 23.74
CA LEU A 95 15.61 -25.26 22.72
C LEU A 95 14.70 -25.52 21.51
N ASP A 96 14.62 -26.76 21.02
CA ASP A 96 13.72 -27.15 19.91
C ASP A 96 12.24 -26.93 20.28
N ILE A 97 11.85 -27.25 21.52
CA ILE A 97 10.49 -26.98 21.99
C ILE A 97 10.21 -25.47 22.02
N TYR A 98 11.13 -24.66 22.56
CA TYR A 98 10.99 -23.21 22.59
C TYR A 98 10.95 -22.59 21.18
N GLU A 99 11.80 -23.05 20.28
CA GLU A 99 11.83 -22.62 18.87
C GLU A 99 10.49 -22.92 18.18
N ARG A 100 9.91 -24.10 18.39
CA ARG A 100 8.56 -24.43 17.89
C ARG A 100 7.48 -23.54 18.49
N PHE A 101 7.56 -23.18 19.77
CA PHE A 101 6.62 -22.24 20.40
C PHE A 101 6.75 -20.82 19.81
N VAL A 102 7.96 -20.33 19.59
CA VAL A 102 8.22 -19.04 18.94
C VAL A 102 7.68 -19.06 17.51
N LEU A 103 7.98 -20.10 16.74
CA LEU A 103 7.48 -20.27 15.37
C LEU A 103 5.96 -20.32 15.33
N ASN A 104 5.30 -21.05 16.25
CA ASN A 104 3.84 -21.11 16.32
C ASN A 104 3.19 -19.81 16.83
N SER A 105 3.88 -19.04 17.67
CA SER A 105 3.39 -17.77 18.19
C SER A 105 3.55 -16.62 17.18
N CYS A 106 4.57 -16.68 16.34
CA CYS A 106 4.81 -15.73 15.25
C CYS A 106 4.07 -16.10 13.97
N ARG A 107 3.82 -17.40 13.73
CA ARG A 107 3.02 -17.88 12.61
C ARG A 107 1.56 -17.55 12.89
N ARG A 108 1.16 -16.34 12.46
CA ARG A 108 -0.24 -15.95 12.27
C ARG A 108 -0.97 -17.16 11.71
N VAL A 109 -1.93 -17.67 12.48
CA VAL A 109 -2.77 -18.85 12.24
C VAL A 109 -2.64 -19.31 10.79
N ALA A 110 -1.72 -20.25 10.55
CA ALA A 110 -1.71 -20.99 9.30
C ALA A 110 -2.96 -21.85 9.36
N THR A 111 -4.07 -21.28 8.91
CA THR A 111 -5.32 -22.00 8.71
C THR A 111 -4.97 -23.21 7.87
N SER A 112 -5.37 -24.38 8.36
CA SER A 112 -5.15 -25.67 7.69
C SER A 112 -5.39 -25.52 6.19
N PRO A 113 -4.56 -26.11 5.31
CA PRO A 113 -4.75 -26.06 3.86
C PRO A 113 -6.01 -26.85 3.49
N SER A 114 -7.17 -26.26 3.72
CA SER A 114 -8.44 -26.79 3.27
C SER A 114 -8.51 -26.52 1.78
N LYS A 115 -8.44 -27.58 0.97
CA LYS A 115 -8.68 -27.57 -0.48
C LYS A 115 -10.16 -27.28 -0.80
N SER A 116 -10.71 -26.20 -0.26
CA SER A 116 -12.09 -25.78 -0.49
C SER A 116 -12.13 -24.83 -1.68
N PHE A 117 -12.95 -25.14 -2.68
CA PHE A 117 -13.16 -24.30 -3.86
C PHE A 117 -13.54 -22.87 -3.48
N ASN A 118 -14.35 -22.69 -2.42
CA ASN A 118 -14.77 -21.36 -1.96
C ASN A 118 -13.58 -20.50 -1.54
N LYS A 119 -12.60 -21.09 -0.83
CA LYS A 119 -11.38 -20.36 -0.45
C LYS A 119 -10.52 -20.02 -1.66
N ALA A 120 -10.35 -20.96 -2.59
CA ALA A 120 -9.64 -20.70 -3.83
C ALA A 120 -10.31 -19.59 -4.67
N PHE A 121 -11.65 -19.55 -4.70
CA PHE A 121 -12.41 -18.49 -5.36
C PHE A 121 -12.22 -17.13 -4.68
N ILE A 122 -12.26 -17.07 -3.34
CA ILE A 122 -11.97 -15.86 -2.57
C ILE A 122 -10.54 -15.36 -2.87
N HIS A 123 -9.55 -16.25 -2.89
CA HIS A 123 -8.17 -15.90 -3.24
C HIS A 123 -8.05 -15.38 -4.69
N ALA A 124 -8.71 -16.04 -5.65
CA ALA A 124 -8.72 -15.59 -7.04
C ALA A 124 -9.38 -14.20 -7.18
N PHE A 125 -10.53 -14.01 -6.53
CA PHE A 125 -11.27 -12.75 -6.53
C PHE A 125 -10.43 -11.59 -5.95
N THR A 126 -9.88 -11.79 -4.76
CA THR A 126 -9.11 -10.77 -4.03
C THR A 126 -7.80 -10.41 -4.74
N LEU A 127 -7.25 -11.35 -5.53
CA LEU A 127 -6.08 -11.13 -6.38
C LEU A 127 -6.41 -10.25 -7.59
N ILE A 128 -7.49 -10.52 -8.33
CA ILE A 128 -7.85 -9.72 -9.52
C ILE A 128 -8.41 -8.34 -9.18
N THR A 129 -9.06 -8.22 -8.02
CA THR A 129 -9.61 -6.95 -7.51
C THR A 129 -8.59 -6.13 -6.73
N THR A 130 -7.34 -6.62 -6.64
CA THR A 130 -6.20 -5.97 -5.99
C THR A 130 -6.43 -5.58 -4.53
N ILE A 131 -7.38 -6.23 -3.83
CA ILE A 131 -7.62 -5.97 -2.41
C ILE A 131 -6.51 -6.60 -1.54
N GLY A 132 -5.94 -7.72 -1.99
CA GLY A 132 -4.65 -8.18 -1.45
C GLY A 132 -4.67 -8.94 -0.11
N PHE A 133 -5.73 -9.71 0.21
CA PHE A 133 -5.77 -10.58 1.41
C PHE A 133 -4.91 -11.85 1.29
N LEU A 134 -3.75 -11.77 0.65
CA LEU A 134 -2.93 -12.92 0.32
C LEU A 134 -1.67 -12.91 1.19
N ASP A 135 -1.60 -13.85 2.12
CA ASP A 135 -0.36 -14.12 2.84
C ASP A 135 0.62 -14.85 1.92
N GLU A 136 1.73 -14.20 1.57
CA GLU A 136 2.75 -14.73 0.66
C GLU A 136 3.29 -16.12 1.11
N GLU A 137 3.37 -16.33 2.42
CA GLU A 137 3.87 -17.55 3.06
C GLU A 137 2.99 -18.78 2.79
N ASN A 138 1.74 -18.59 2.37
CA ASN A 138 0.81 -19.68 2.09
C ASN A 138 0.93 -20.24 0.66
N PHE A 139 1.69 -19.58 -0.23
CA PHE A 139 1.85 -20.02 -1.61
C PHE A 139 3.11 -20.86 -1.81
N SER A 140 2.95 -22.03 -2.43
CA SER A 140 4.08 -22.79 -2.97
C SER A 140 4.76 -22.01 -4.11
N PRO A 141 6.04 -22.26 -4.42
CA PRO A 141 6.73 -21.56 -5.52
C PRO A 141 5.98 -21.63 -6.86
N ILE A 142 5.39 -22.80 -7.17
CA ILE A 142 4.55 -22.97 -8.36
C ILE A 142 3.23 -22.20 -8.27
N GLY A 143 2.64 -22.12 -7.07
CA GLY A 143 1.43 -21.32 -6.80
C GLY A 143 1.69 -19.83 -6.98
N LYS A 144 2.86 -19.32 -6.58
CA LYS A 144 3.26 -17.92 -6.82
C LYS A 144 3.33 -17.59 -8.31
N ILE A 145 3.94 -18.47 -9.12
CA ILE A 145 4.02 -18.29 -10.58
C ILE A 145 2.62 -18.30 -11.22
N ALA A 146 1.76 -19.23 -10.79
CA ALA A 146 0.38 -19.29 -11.28
C ALA A 146 -0.41 -18.02 -10.93
N ALA A 147 -0.28 -17.53 -9.70
CA ALA A 147 -0.92 -16.29 -9.25
C ALA A 147 -0.44 -15.07 -10.04
N MET A 148 0.85 -14.95 -10.32
CA MET A 148 1.40 -13.87 -11.16
C MET A 148 0.78 -13.88 -12.56
N ASN A 149 0.76 -15.03 -13.23
CA ASN A 149 0.16 -15.16 -14.56
C ASN A 149 -1.34 -14.84 -14.56
N TYR A 150 -2.06 -15.29 -13.53
CA TYR A 150 -3.46 -15.01 -13.36
C TYR A 150 -3.73 -13.51 -13.15
N ALA A 151 -2.92 -12.83 -12.34
CA ALA A 151 -3.04 -11.39 -12.09
C ALA A 151 -2.77 -10.53 -13.34
N ILE A 152 -1.78 -10.91 -14.17
CA ILE A 152 -1.44 -10.19 -15.41
C ILE A 152 -2.65 -10.04 -16.33
N ILE A 153 -3.48 -11.07 -16.44
CA ILE A 153 -4.68 -11.06 -17.29
C ILE A 153 -5.91 -10.58 -16.52
N GLY A 154 -6.04 -11.00 -15.27
CA GLY A 154 -7.22 -10.73 -14.44
C GLY A 154 -7.37 -9.27 -14.03
N ILE A 155 -6.28 -8.57 -13.68
CA ILE A 155 -6.34 -7.16 -13.27
C ILE A 155 -6.83 -6.27 -14.42
N PRO A 156 -6.29 -6.34 -15.66
CA PRO A 156 -6.85 -5.60 -16.79
C PRO A 156 -8.34 -5.91 -17.05
N LEU A 157 -8.75 -7.18 -16.91
CA LEU A 157 -10.15 -7.57 -17.06
C LEU A 157 -11.04 -6.92 -15.99
N ALA A 158 -10.58 -6.88 -14.74
CA ALA A 158 -11.28 -6.21 -13.65
C ALA A 158 -11.38 -4.70 -13.88
N LEU A 159 -10.32 -4.06 -14.38
CA LEU A 159 -10.35 -2.64 -14.76
C LEU A 159 -11.35 -2.37 -15.89
N LEU A 160 -11.46 -3.25 -16.89
CA LEU A 160 -12.47 -3.14 -17.94
C LEU A 160 -13.88 -3.22 -17.37
N TYR A 161 -14.12 -4.14 -16.43
CA TYR A 161 -15.41 -4.24 -15.72
C TYR A 161 -15.74 -2.95 -14.96
N LEU A 162 -14.80 -2.44 -14.15
CA LEU A 162 -14.98 -1.20 -13.40
C LEU A 162 -15.23 0.01 -14.31
N ALA A 163 -14.59 0.05 -15.48
CA ALA A 163 -14.84 1.09 -16.49
C ALA A 163 -16.26 1.04 -17.10
N GLN A 164 -16.89 -0.14 -17.17
CA GLN A 164 -18.30 -0.24 -17.58
C GLN A 164 -19.25 0.12 -16.44
N CYS A 165 -18.94 -0.31 -15.21
CA CYS A 165 -19.68 0.10 -14.02
C CYS A 165 -19.71 1.63 -13.91
N SER A 166 -18.59 2.31 -14.13
CA SER A 166 -18.54 3.77 -14.04
C SER A 166 -19.44 4.48 -15.04
N LYS A 167 -19.51 4.00 -16.29
CA LYS A 167 -20.44 4.52 -17.30
C LYS A 167 -21.90 4.27 -16.92
N MET A 168 -22.20 3.07 -16.42
CA MET A 168 -23.54 2.69 -15.99
C MET A 168 -24.04 3.58 -14.84
N PHE A 169 -23.24 3.74 -13.79
CA PHE A 169 -23.60 4.56 -12.62
C PHE A 169 -23.66 6.06 -12.95
N ALA A 170 -22.74 6.56 -13.78
CA ALA A 170 -22.77 7.95 -14.24
C ALA A 170 -24.01 8.27 -15.09
N GLY A 171 -24.56 7.29 -15.81
CA GLY A 171 -25.82 7.42 -16.53
C GLY A 171 -27.05 7.32 -15.63
N LEU A 172 -26.95 6.60 -14.50
CA LEU A 172 -28.08 6.33 -13.61
C LEU A 172 -28.32 7.45 -12.57
N LEU A 173 -27.25 8.07 -12.08
CA LEU A 173 -27.30 9.03 -10.96
C LEU A 173 -26.64 10.36 -11.34
N PRO A 174 -27.21 11.51 -10.95
CA PRO A 174 -26.51 12.80 -11.07
C PRO A 174 -25.27 12.82 -10.18
N GLY A 175 -24.21 13.51 -10.61
CA GLY A 175 -22.88 13.47 -9.98
C GLY A 175 -22.86 13.67 -8.45
N ASN A 176 -23.69 14.58 -7.92
CA ASN A 176 -23.73 14.84 -6.47
C ASN A 176 -24.35 13.69 -5.65
N HIS A 177 -25.25 12.91 -6.25
CA HIS A 177 -25.89 11.77 -5.60
C HIS A 177 -25.02 10.51 -5.60
N ILE A 178 -24.02 10.42 -6.49
CA ILE A 178 -23.11 9.27 -6.56
C ILE A 178 -22.27 9.16 -5.28
N LEU A 179 -21.76 10.28 -4.76
CA LEU A 179 -20.97 10.29 -3.51
C LEU A 179 -21.82 9.86 -2.30
N ILE A 180 -23.06 10.34 -2.23
CA ILE A 180 -24.01 9.95 -1.17
C ILE A 180 -24.35 8.47 -1.31
N ALA A 181 -24.63 7.99 -2.52
CA ALA A 181 -24.93 6.59 -2.78
C ALA A 181 -23.75 5.68 -2.40
N ALA A 182 -22.52 6.10 -2.66
CA ALA A 182 -21.32 5.38 -2.24
C ALA A 182 -21.18 5.28 -0.72
N LEU A 183 -21.41 6.37 0.01
CA LEU A 183 -21.39 6.36 1.47
C LEU A 183 -22.49 5.46 2.05
N VAL A 184 -23.70 5.53 1.49
CA VAL A 184 -24.81 4.66 1.87
C VAL A 184 -24.49 3.19 1.57
N ALA A 185 -23.86 2.89 0.44
CA ALA A 185 -23.45 1.54 0.09
C ALA A 185 -22.42 0.99 1.08
N ILE A 186 -21.39 1.77 1.44
CA ILE A 186 -20.40 1.36 2.47
C ILE A 186 -21.11 1.04 3.78
N PHE A 187 -21.99 1.94 4.25
CA PHE A 187 -22.69 1.76 5.51
C PHE A 187 -23.64 0.56 5.49
N ALA A 188 -24.39 0.38 4.41
CA ALA A 188 -25.29 -0.76 4.23
C ALA A 188 -24.52 -2.09 4.17
N THR A 189 -23.41 -2.14 3.43
CA THR A 189 -22.54 -3.32 3.41
C THR A 189 -21.94 -3.60 4.79
N ALA A 190 -21.56 -2.58 5.55
CA ALA A 190 -21.08 -2.75 6.92
C ALA A 190 -22.13 -3.36 7.85
N ILE A 191 -23.38 -2.90 7.79
CA ILE A 191 -24.49 -3.49 8.56
C ILE A 191 -24.71 -4.95 8.16
N VAL A 192 -24.72 -5.25 6.85
CA VAL A 192 -24.91 -6.63 6.37
C VAL A 192 -23.76 -7.54 6.84
N SER A 193 -22.52 -7.05 6.78
CA SER A 193 -21.35 -7.79 7.27
C SER A 193 -21.45 -8.06 8.77
N ASP A 194 -21.83 -7.05 9.57
CA ASP A 194 -21.96 -7.16 11.03
C ASP A 194 -23.06 -8.16 11.44
N ILE A 195 -24.17 -8.21 10.70
CA ILE A 195 -25.24 -9.20 10.93
C ILE A 195 -24.81 -10.61 10.53
N LEU A 196 -24.07 -10.75 9.42
CA LEU A 196 -23.68 -12.03 8.86
C LEU A 196 -22.53 -12.68 9.64
N GLU A 197 -21.64 -11.86 10.19
CA GLU A 197 -20.57 -12.27 11.08
C GLU A 197 -21.16 -12.44 12.48
N GLU A 198 -21.83 -13.58 12.70
CA GLU A 198 -22.43 -14.01 13.97
C GLU A 198 -21.34 -14.01 15.06
N SER A 199 -21.11 -12.86 15.69
CA SER A 199 -19.91 -12.64 16.50
C SER A 199 -20.09 -13.30 17.87
N ASN A 200 -19.09 -14.09 18.25
CA ASN A 200 -18.79 -14.46 19.63
C ASN A 200 -17.69 -13.53 20.21
N ASP A 201 -17.42 -12.40 19.56
CA ASP A 201 -16.33 -11.46 19.86
C ASP A 201 -16.88 -10.02 19.95
N ASP A 202 -16.58 -9.33 21.05
CA ASP A 202 -16.97 -7.94 21.38
C ASP A 202 -16.27 -6.88 20.50
N ALA A 203 -16.22 -7.06 19.18
CA ALA A 203 -15.65 -6.07 18.27
C ALA A 203 -16.63 -4.87 18.14
N PRO A 204 -16.16 -3.62 18.29
CA PRO A 204 -17.00 -2.45 18.06
C PRO A 204 -17.35 -2.34 16.56
N PHE A 205 -18.59 -1.94 16.25
CA PHE A 205 -19.08 -1.74 14.86
C PHE A 205 -18.15 -0.89 13.97
N ILE A 206 -17.42 0.07 14.56
CA ILE A 206 -16.44 0.89 13.83
C ILE A 206 -15.32 0.05 13.21
N ASP A 207 -14.92 -1.05 13.83
CA ASP A 207 -13.91 -1.97 13.27
C ASP A 207 -14.48 -2.68 12.03
N THR A 208 -15.74 -3.13 12.07
CA THR A 208 -16.46 -3.72 10.92
C THR A 208 -16.62 -2.70 9.79
N LEU A 209 -17.04 -1.46 10.11
CA LEU A 209 -17.19 -0.38 9.14
C LEU A 209 -15.85 -0.03 8.48
N PHE A 210 -14.78 0.05 9.27
CA PHE A 210 -13.44 0.30 8.76
C PHE A 210 -12.94 -0.84 7.87
N HIS A 211 -13.17 -2.09 8.26
CA HIS A 211 -12.82 -3.26 7.45
C HIS A 211 -13.53 -3.26 6.09
N VAL A 212 -14.84 -2.98 6.08
CA VAL A 212 -15.63 -2.87 4.84
C VAL A 212 -15.16 -1.68 4.00
N PHE A 213 -14.82 -0.55 4.60
CA PHE A 213 -14.22 0.57 3.88
C PHE A 213 -12.90 0.17 3.19
N LEU A 214 -11.99 -0.52 3.88
CA LEU A 214 -10.72 -0.99 3.31
C LEU A 214 -10.92 -2.01 2.18
N MET A 215 -11.90 -2.90 2.32
CA MET A 215 -12.31 -3.84 1.26
C MET A 215 -12.79 -3.10 0.00
N LEU A 216 -13.76 -2.20 0.16
CA LEU A 216 -14.43 -1.50 -0.94
C LEU A 216 -13.53 -0.48 -1.64
N SER A 217 -12.58 0.11 -0.90
CA SER A 217 -11.54 1.00 -1.43
C SER A 217 -10.34 0.25 -2.02
N THR A 218 -10.37 -1.09 -2.04
CA THR A 218 -9.28 -1.97 -2.54
C THR A 218 -7.95 -1.83 -1.80
N VAL A 219 -7.97 -1.34 -0.56
CA VAL A 219 -6.78 -1.26 0.32
C VAL A 219 -6.53 -2.61 1.01
N GLY A 220 -7.60 -3.24 1.48
CA GLY A 220 -7.56 -4.52 2.22
C GLY A 220 -7.01 -4.44 3.65
N SER A 221 -7.32 -5.45 4.44
CA SER A 221 -6.79 -5.66 5.80
C SER A 221 -6.63 -7.16 6.09
N CYS A 222 -5.47 -7.61 6.52
CA CYS A 222 -5.17 -9.05 6.65
C CYS A 222 -5.83 -9.76 7.85
N SER A 223 -6.97 -9.29 8.34
CA SER A 223 -7.56 -9.76 9.61
C SER A 223 -8.58 -10.88 9.46
N THR A 224 -9.44 -10.87 8.43
CA THR A 224 -10.55 -11.83 8.29
C THR A 224 -10.86 -12.18 6.83
N GLU A 225 -11.05 -13.47 6.54
CA GLU A 225 -11.51 -13.94 5.22
C GLU A 225 -12.99 -13.58 5.05
N PRO A 226 -13.38 -12.82 3.99
CA PRO A 226 -14.77 -12.46 3.81
C PRO A 226 -15.61 -13.69 3.42
N PRO A 227 -16.83 -13.84 3.95
CA PRO A 227 -17.79 -14.80 3.41
C PRO A 227 -18.10 -14.51 1.93
N VAL A 228 -18.34 -15.57 1.16
CA VAL A 228 -18.58 -15.50 -0.30
C VAL A 228 -19.75 -14.57 -0.66
N ALA A 229 -20.77 -14.47 0.20
CA ALA A 229 -21.89 -13.56 -0.02
C ALA A 229 -21.47 -12.08 -0.07
N LEU A 230 -20.50 -11.68 0.76
CA LEU A 230 -19.99 -10.31 0.76
C LEU A 230 -19.18 -10.00 -0.50
N ILE A 231 -18.54 -10.98 -1.12
CA ILE A 231 -17.80 -10.78 -2.38
C ILE A 231 -18.72 -10.36 -3.53
N LEU A 232 -19.90 -10.97 -3.63
CA LEU A 232 -20.87 -10.63 -4.68
C LEU A 232 -21.41 -9.21 -4.51
N VAL A 233 -21.66 -8.80 -3.26
CA VAL A 233 -22.06 -7.42 -2.93
C VAL A 233 -20.90 -6.44 -3.15
N ALA A 234 -19.68 -6.86 -2.83
CA ALA A 234 -18.47 -6.07 -3.01
C ALA A 234 -18.22 -5.75 -4.48
N LEU A 235 -18.48 -6.65 -5.43
CA LEU A 235 -18.32 -6.36 -6.87
C LEU A 235 -19.06 -5.10 -7.33
N PHE A 236 -20.34 -5.01 -6.97
CA PHE A 236 -21.18 -3.86 -7.32
C PHE A 236 -20.74 -2.60 -6.56
N SER A 237 -20.43 -2.77 -5.27
CA SER A 237 -20.08 -1.68 -4.38
C SER A 237 -18.70 -1.08 -4.71
N VAL A 238 -17.70 -1.89 -5.06
CA VAL A 238 -16.39 -1.45 -5.58
C VAL A 238 -16.58 -0.69 -6.88
N GLY A 239 -17.49 -1.13 -7.75
CA GLY A 239 -17.87 -0.38 -8.95
C GLY A 239 -18.35 1.04 -8.62
N LEU A 240 -19.24 1.18 -7.63
CA LEU A 240 -19.78 2.47 -7.18
C LEU A 240 -18.71 3.37 -6.51
N ILE A 241 -17.83 2.79 -5.71
CA ILE A 241 -16.68 3.50 -5.11
C ILE A 241 -15.70 3.97 -6.18
N SER A 242 -15.41 3.15 -7.19
CA SER A 242 -14.54 3.51 -8.31
C SER A 242 -15.05 4.77 -9.03
N VAL A 243 -16.36 4.88 -9.29
CA VAL A 243 -16.95 6.10 -9.89
C VAL A 243 -16.78 7.31 -8.99
N SER A 244 -16.97 7.10 -7.69
CA SER A 244 -16.84 8.16 -6.70
C SER A 244 -15.43 8.73 -6.67
N TYR A 245 -14.40 7.87 -6.78
CA TYR A 245 -13.01 8.33 -6.93
C TYR A 245 -12.79 9.14 -8.20
N VAL A 246 -13.36 8.74 -9.34
CA VAL A 246 -13.28 9.52 -10.59
C VAL A 246 -13.92 10.90 -10.44
N LEU A 247 -15.02 11.02 -9.70
CA LEU A 247 -15.66 12.31 -9.44
C LEU A 247 -14.85 13.19 -8.49
N ILE A 248 -14.33 12.60 -7.43
CA ILE A 248 -13.46 13.30 -6.47
C ILE A 248 -12.19 13.79 -7.17
N ASP A 249 -11.58 12.96 -8.01
CA ASP A 249 -10.41 13.33 -8.81
C ASP A 249 -10.65 14.58 -9.66
N ARG A 250 -11.77 14.61 -10.41
CA ARG A 250 -12.16 15.79 -11.19
C ARG A 250 -12.38 17.04 -10.32
N GLN A 251 -12.96 16.89 -9.13
CA GLN A 251 -13.15 18.01 -8.21
C GLN A 251 -11.82 18.53 -7.68
N ILE A 252 -10.88 17.62 -7.34
CA ILE A 252 -9.54 17.97 -6.91
C ILE A 252 -8.77 18.69 -8.03
N GLU A 253 -8.82 18.18 -9.27
CA GLU A 253 -8.20 18.82 -10.43
C GLU A 253 -8.73 20.25 -10.62
N HIS A 254 -10.05 20.43 -10.57
CA HIS A 254 -10.66 21.75 -10.72
C HIS A 254 -10.28 22.70 -9.57
N ALA A 255 -10.23 22.20 -8.33
CA ALA A 255 -9.82 23.00 -7.17
C ALA A 255 -8.34 23.41 -7.24
N LEU A 256 -7.47 22.54 -7.79
CA LEU A 256 -6.04 22.77 -7.89
C LEU A 256 -5.61 23.53 -9.16
N GLN A 257 -6.49 23.68 -10.15
CA GLN A 257 -6.17 24.33 -11.43
C GLN A 257 -5.59 25.75 -11.25
N GLY A 258 -6.08 26.52 -10.29
CA GLY A 258 -5.54 27.85 -9.97
C GLY A 258 -4.09 27.80 -9.45
N PHE A 259 -3.80 26.85 -8.58
CA PHE A 259 -2.46 26.63 -8.05
C PHE A 259 -1.50 26.05 -9.08
N GLU A 260 -1.98 25.16 -9.96
CA GLU A 260 -1.22 24.62 -11.09
C GLU A 260 -0.74 25.76 -12.01
N LEU A 261 -1.62 26.72 -12.28
CA LEU A 261 -1.30 27.86 -13.13
C LEU A 261 -0.28 28.81 -12.47
N LEU A 262 -0.36 29.01 -11.15
CA LEU A 262 0.64 29.77 -10.39
C LEU A 262 1.99 29.06 -10.40
N PHE A 263 2.02 27.76 -10.11
CA PHE A 263 3.24 26.94 -10.16
C PHE A 263 3.89 26.99 -11.54
N SER A 264 3.07 26.92 -12.60
CA SER A 264 3.54 27.02 -13.99
C SER A 264 4.25 28.34 -14.28
N LYS A 265 3.73 29.47 -13.76
CA LYS A 265 4.39 30.77 -13.90
C LYS A 265 5.75 30.81 -13.21
N TYR A 266 5.82 30.34 -11.97
CA TYR A 266 7.07 30.28 -11.21
C TYR A 266 8.10 29.36 -11.88
N PHE A 267 7.66 28.18 -12.33
CA PHE A 267 8.51 27.23 -13.03
C PHE A 267 9.08 27.81 -14.33
N GLY A 268 8.26 28.55 -15.09
CA GLY A 268 8.72 29.25 -16.29
C GLY A 268 9.77 30.34 -16.02
N ILE A 269 9.63 31.09 -14.92
CA ILE A 269 10.63 32.08 -14.49
C ILE A 269 11.94 31.38 -14.10
N LEU A 270 11.86 30.32 -13.30
CA LEU A 270 13.01 29.54 -12.86
C LEU A 270 13.78 28.98 -14.05
N ARG A 271 13.05 28.45 -15.05
CA ARG A 271 13.64 27.92 -16.29
C ARG A 271 14.34 28.99 -17.11
N ARG A 272 13.72 30.15 -17.33
CA ARG A 272 14.37 31.27 -18.06
C ARG A 272 15.67 31.69 -17.38
N SER A 273 15.67 31.73 -16.05
CA SER A 273 16.89 32.01 -15.28
C SER A 273 17.95 30.91 -15.43
N MET A 274 17.56 29.67 -15.74
CA MET A 274 18.48 28.53 -15.92
C MET A 274 19.07 28.52 -17.33
N CYS A 275 18.24 28.63 -18.38
CA CYS A 275 18.75 28.71 -19.76
C CYS A 275 19.62 29.97 -19.97
N SER A 276 19.29 31.10 -19.35
CA SER A 276 20.16 32.29 -19.42
C SER A 276 21.53 32.07 -18.76
N LYS A 277 21.65 31.17 -17.78
CA LYS A 277 22.95 30.82 -17.20
C LYS A 277 23.71 29.87 -18.10
N ASP A 278 23.03 28.87 -18.65
CA ASP A 278 23.63 27.90 -19.58
C ASP A 278 24.17 28.62 -20.83
N GLU A 279 23.42 29.57 -21.42
CA GLU A 279 23.89 30.38 -22.56
C GLU A 279 25.13 31.23 -22.23
N VAL A 280 25.19 31.81 -21.02
CA VAL A 280 26.35 32.60 -20.57
C VAL A 280 27.57 31.71 -20.35
N GLU A 281 27.37 30.51 -19.83
CA GLU A 281 28.44 29.55 -19.57
C GLU A 281 28.96 28.94 -20.88
N GLU A 282 28.09 28.65 -21.84
CA GLU A 282 28.46 28.19 -23.19
C GLU A 282 29.22 29.28 -23.97
N ASN A 283 28.74 30.53 -23.96
CA ASN A 283 29.46 31.64 -24.61
C ASN A 283 30.85 31.87 -24.00
N LYS A 284 30.98 31.71 -22.67
CA LYS A 284 32.27 31.87 -21.99
C LYS A 284 33.27 30.76 -22.38
N ILE A 285 32.79 29.52 -22.56
CA ILE A 285 33.64 28.41 -23.01
C ILE A 285 34.14 28.66 -24.44
N ILE A 286 33.28 29.17 -25.33
CA ILE A 286 33.64 29.50 -26.71
C ILE A 286 34.69 30.64 -26.74
N GLU A 287 34.51 31.70 -25.94
CA GLU A 287 35.49 32.78 -25.83
C GLU A 287 36.86 32.28 -25.31
N GLU A 288 36.86 31.40 -24.30
CA GLU A 288 38.11 30.80 -23.78
C GLU A 288 38.80 29.87 -24.81
N GLU A 289 38.04 29.15 -25.65
CA GLU A 289 38.58 28.31 -26.73
C GLU A 289 39.18 29.16 -27.88
N GLU A 290 38.49 30.22 -28.32
CA GLU A 290 38.98 31.14 -29.36
C GLU A 290 40.26 31.88 -28.93
N GLU A 291 40.36 32.30 -27.66
CA GLU A 291 41.59 32.93 -27.14
C GLU A 291 42.77 31.94 -27.15
N THR A 292 42.55 30.66 -26.80
CA THR A 292 43.63 29.65 -26.80
C THR A 292 44.11 29.22 -28.19
N GLU A 293 43.25 29.25 -29.22
CA GLU A 293 43.67 28.99 -30.61
C GLU A 293 44.43 30.16 -31.24
N SER A 294 44.22 31.39 -30.75
CA SER A 294 44.89 32.59 -31.27
C SER A 294 46.35 32.77 -30.80
N ASP A 295 46.74 32.07 -29.72
CA ASP A 295 48.06 32.14 -29.09
C ASP A 295 49.02 30.98 -29.49
N THR A 296 48.62 30.09 -30.41
CA THR A 296 49.45 28.98 -30.96
C THR A 296 49.84 29.20 -32.41
#